data_AF-A0A8S0W7U9-F1
#
_entry.id   AF-A0A8S0W7U9-F1
#
_cell.length_a   1.000
_cell.length_b   1.000
_cell.length_c   1.000
_cell.angle_alpha   90.00
_cell.angle_beta   90.00
_cell.angle_gamma   90.00
#
_symmetry.space_group_name_H-M   'P 1'
#
loop_
_entity.id
_entity.type
_entity.pdbx_description
1 polymer ?
#
loop_
_entity_poly.entity_id
_entity_poly.type
_entity_poly.pdbx_seq_one_letter_code
_entity_poly.pdbx_strand_id
1 'polypeptide(L)'
;MPRFVQVFQDTCPTLTFSSGWQGGSSETDASLDRYSQGTYTFTKQADETMTMAFNGTYVGIYGAKRPDHGLYQVELDGKLFPTFDAYSDTPLFNQTLFNATSLDYGLHTIKLINSGSTTLDVDYVAFQGITGKSEEALIPATWQDNEFTFSYFPPSSWRQSARPGTLSASTGTITNDPKATAEFKFKGNFLLASTDEAPQVLTVVDS
;
A
#
# COMPACT_ATOMS: atom_id res chain seq x y z
N MET A 1 20.72 12.19 1.67
CA MET A 1 20.36 10.81 1.30
C MET A 1 19.20 10.88 0.32
N PRO A 2 19.23 10.12 -0.79
CA PRO A 2 18.13 10.10 -1.75
C PRO A 2 16.78 9.73 -1.11
N ARG A 3 15.72 10.35 -1.61
CA ARG A 3 14.33 10.14 -1.16
C ARG A 3 13.56 9.39 -2.24
N PHE A 4 12.72 8.45 -1.82
CA PHE A 4 11.80 7.76 -2.70
C PHE A 4 10.38 7.90 -2.16
N VAL A 5 9.40 7.92 -3.06
CA VAL A 5 7.98 7.88 -2.70
C VAL A 5 7.46 6.51 -3.10
N GLN A 6 6.77 5.87 -2.17
CA GLN A 6 6.08 4.61 -2.42
C GLN A 6 4.58 4.84 -2.26
N VAL A 7 3.81 4.29 -3.19
CA VAL A 7 2.35 4.25 -3.16
C VAL A 7 1.92 2.80 -2.91
N PHE A 8 1.06 2.61 -1.94
CA PHE A 8 0.38 1.35 -1.65
C PHE A 8 -1.11 1.55 -1.91
N GLN A 9 -1.64 0.79 -2.87
CA GLN A 9 -3.07 0.78 -3.18
C GLN A 9 -3.85 0.18 -2.02
N ASP A 10 -5.15 0.44 -1.96
CA ASP A 10 -6.09 -0.16 -1.02
C ASP A 10 -6.00 -1.70 -0.94
N THR A 11 -5.69 -2.36 -2.06
CA THR A 11 -5.50 -3.82 -2.16
C THR A 11 -4.12 -4.31 -1.71
N CYS A 12 -3.23 -3.41 -1.30
CA CYS A 12 -1.90 -3.77 -0.84
C CYS A 12 -1.98 -4.43 0.55
N PRO A 13 -1.42 -5.65 0.74
CA PRO A 13 -1.49 -6.35 2.02
C PRO A 13 -0.79 -5.60 3.17
N THR A 14 0.08 -4.64 2.87
CA THR A 14 0.67 -3.74 3.88
C THR A 14 -0.37 -2.90 4.61
N LEU A 15 -1.51 -2.63 3.96
CA LEU A 15 -2.65 -1.96 4.58
C LEU A 15 -3.51 -3.02 5.27
N THR A 16 -3.52 -3.00 6.60
CA THR A 16 -4.32 -3.95 7.38
C THR A 16 -5.64 -3.31 7.76
N PHE A 17 -6.72 -3.83 7.20
CA PHE A 17 -8.09 -3.42 7.50
C PHE A 17 -8.72 -4.36 8.52
N SER A 18 -9.52 -3.82 9.44
CA SER A 18 -10.35 -4.63 10.33
C SER A 18 -11.51 -5.30 9.57
N SER A 19 -12.24 -6.20 10.23
CA SER A 19 -13.18 -7.11 9.56
C SER A 19 -14.39 -6.46 8.89
N GLY A 20 -14.74 -5.22 9.25
CA GLY A 20 -15.89 -4.50 8.71
C GLY A 20 -15.61 -3.70 7.44
N TRP A 21 -14.46 -3.90 6.80
CA TRP A 21 -14.11 -3.31 5.51
C TRP A 21 -14.40 -4.24 4.34
N GLN A 22 -14.72 -3.67 3.18
CA GLN A 22 -14.97 -4.40 1.94
C GLN A 22 -14.51 -3.60 0.72
N GLY A 23 -14.22 -4.30 -0.38
CA GLY A 23 -13.84 -3.66 -1.64
C GLY A 23 -15.03 -3.03 -2.36
N GLY A 24 -14.77 -1.89 -3.01
CA GLY A 24 -15.67 -1.27 -3.97
C GLY A 24 -15.92 -2.16 -5.19
N SER A 25 -17.09 -1.98 -5.82
CA SER A 25 -17.50 -2.74 -6.99
C SER A 25 -18.21 -1.83 -7.99
N SER A 26 -17.96 -2.07 -9.28
CA SER A 26 -18.61 -1.35 -10.39
C SER A 26 -20.10 -1.66 -10.50
N GLU A 27 -20.58 -2.74 -9.86
CA GLU A 27 -22.01 -3.05 -9.76
C GLU A 27 -22.75 -2.06 -8.87
N THR A 28 -22.05 -1.53 -7.86
CA THR A 28 -22.62 -0.65 -6.82
C THR A 28 -22.12 0.79 -6.90
N ASP A 29 -21.06 1.04 -7.67
CA ASP A 29 -20.44 2.35 -7.82
C ASP A 29 -20.02 2.61 -9.26
N ALA A 30 -20.79 3.44 -9.96
CA ALA A 30 -20.51 3.84 -11.34
C ALA A 30 -19.27 4.75 -11.48
N SER A 31 -18.70 5.23 -10.37
CA SER A 31 -17.48 6.05 -10.34
C SER A 31 -16.23 5.27 -9.97
N LEU A 32 -16.27 3.93 -10.00
CA LEU A 32 -15.13 3.07 -9.65
C LEU A 32 -13.87 3.43 -10.44
N ASP A 33 -14.02 3.79 -11.72
CA ASP A 33 -12.93 4.19 -12.63
C ASP A 33 -12.21 5.49 -12.24
N ARG A 34 -12.76 6.25 -11.29
CA ARG A 34 -12.16 7.48 -10.77
C ARG A 34 -11.18 7.24 -9.62
N TYR A 35 -11.15 6.04 -9.06
CA TYR A 35 -10.17 5.61 -8.05
C TYR A 35 -8.88 5.11 -8.71
N SER A 36 -7.78 5.15 -7.96
CA SER A 36 -6.51 4.60 -8.39
C SER A 36 -6.67 3.11 -8.70
N GLN A 37 -6.20 2.68 -9.87
CA GLN A 37 -6.35 1.30 -10.38
C GLN A 37 -7.79 0.78 -10.47
N GLY A 38 -8.80 1.66 -10.32
CA GLY A 38 -10.20 1.25 -10.32
C GLY A 38 -10.57 0.40 -9.10
N THR A 39 -9.91 0.58 -7.96
CA THR A 39 -10.21 -0.12 -6.70
C THR A 39 -10.23 0.87 -5.53
N TYR A 40 -11.03 0.55 -4.52
CA TYR A 40 -10.99 1.21 -3.21
C TYR A 40 -11.54 0.25 -2.17
N THR A 41 -11.17 0.47 -0.91
CA THR A 41 -11.65 -0.33 0.22
C THR A 41 -12.38 0.60 1.18
N PHE A 42 -13.60 0.24 1.58
CA PHE A 42 -14.46 1.11 2.38
C PHE A 42 -15.14 0.37 3.53
N THR A 43 -15.60 1.16 4.51
CA THR A 43 -16.46 0.70 5.60
C THR A 43 -17.59 1.69 5.84
N LYS A 44 -18.68 1.21 6.44
CA LYS A 44 -19.81 2.02 6.97
C LYS A 44 -20.01 1.81 8.47
N GLN A 45 -19.19 0.96 9.07
CA GLN A 45 -19.29 0.60 10.47
C GLN A 45 -18.37 1.52 11.27
N ALA A 46 -18.89 2.02 12.39
CA ALA A 46 -18.10 2.83 13.32
C ALA A 46 -16.99 1.98 13.95
N ASP A 47 -15.91 2.65 14.36
CA ASP A 47 -14.74 2.07 15.03
C ASP A 47 -13.91 1.08 14.19
N GLU A 48 -14.28 0.86 12.92
CA GLU A 48 -13.48 0.11 11.96
C GLU A 48 -12.23 0.90 11.55
N THR A 49 -11.12 0.19 11.34
CA THR A 49 -9.79 0.78 11.22
C THR A 49 -9.00 0.26 10.03
N MET A 50 -8.19 1.13 9.42
CA MET A 50 -7.09 0.76 8.54
C MET A 50 -5.78 1.13 9.24
N THR A 51 -4.79 0.23 9.23
CA THR A 51 -3.48 0.45 9.84
C THR A 51 -2.35 0.18 8.86
N MET A 52 -1.27 0.95 8.99
CA MET A 52 -0.05 0.76 8.23
C MET A 52 1.16 1.17 9.07
N ALA A 53 2.19 0.33 9.08
CA ALA A 53 3.50 0.71 9.56
C ALA A 53 4.43 1.07 8.38
N PHE A 54 5.24 2.12 8.54
CA PHE A 54 6.13 2.60 7.50
C PHE A 54 7.42 3.17 8.09
N ASN A 55 8.51 3.14 7.32
CA ASN A 55 9.77 3.76 7.71
C ASN A 55 10.07 4.95 6.79
N GLY A 56 9.85 6.18 7.27
CA GLY A 56 9.86 7.35 6.39
C GLY A 56 9.65 8.69 7.09
N THR A 57 9.67 9.76 6.31
CA THR A 57 9.56 11.16 6.79
C THR A 57 8.24 11.83 6.41
N TYR A 58 7.37 11.10 5.69
CA TYR A 58 6.07 11.57 5.23
C TYR A 58 5.11 10.38 5.11
N VAL A 59 3.84 10.59 5.43
CA VAL A 59 2.74 9.69 5.09
C VAL A 59 1.51 10.51 4.68
N GLY A 60 0.75 10.01 3.73
CA GLY A 60 -0.54 10.55 3.32
C GLY A 60 -1.53 9.44 3.01
N ILE A 61 -2.76 9.59 3.52
CA ILE A 61 -3.90 8.71 3.23
C ILE A 61 -4.80 9.44 2.23
N TYR A 62 -5.19 8.74 1.17
CA TYR A 62 -5.98 9.28 0.08
C TYR A 62 -7.26 8.46 -0.12
N GLY A 63 -8.33 9.14 -0.48
CA GLY A 63 -9.65 8.55 -0.70
C GLY A 63 -10.56 9.51 -1.44
N ALA A 64 -11.87 9.27 -1.37
CA ALA A 64 -12.88 10.16 -1.89
C ALA A 64 -13.50 11.03 -0.79
N LYS A 65 -14.07 12.15 -1.20
CA LYS A 65 -15.02 12.93 -0.40
C LYS A 65 -16.35 12.97 -1.13
N ARG A 66 -17.41 12.43 -0.53
CA ARG A 66 -18.71 12.19 -1.20
C ARG A 66 -19.88 12.44 -0.24
N PRO A 67 -21.13 12.57 -0.75
CA PRO A 67 -22.29 12.88 0.11
C PRO A 67 -22.63 11.78 1.12
N ASP A 68 -22.24 10.54 0.86
CA ASP A 68 -22.45 9.39 1.74
C ASP A 68 -21.28 9.14 2.71
N HIS A 69 -20.23 9.96 2.63
CA HIS A 69 -19.06 9.88 3.50
C HIS A 69 -19.23 10.78 4.73
N GLY A 70 -18.43 10.56 5.76
CA GLY A 70 -18.52 11.38 6.96
C GLY A 70 -17.31 11.34 7.88
N LEU A 71 -17.58 11.35 9.19
CA LEU A 71 -16.57 11.65 10.21
C LEU A 71 -15.56 10.52 10.40
N TYR A 72 -14.29 10.89 10.50
CA TYR A 72 -13.19 9.95 10.77
C TYR A 72 -12.13 10.59 11.65
N GLN A 73 -11.26 9.75 12.21
CA GLN A 73 -10.11 10.16 13.00
C GLN A 73 -8.85 9.47 12.49
N VAL A 74 -7.70 10.04 12.82
CA VAL A 74 -6.39 9.47 12.54
C VAL A 74 -5.56 9.45 13.81
N GLU A 75 -4.85 8.35 14.02
CA GLU A 75 -3.81 8.21 15.03
C GLU A 75 -2.48 7.98 14.31
N LEU A 76 -1.44 8.73 14.69
CA LEU A 76 -0.07 8.54 14.22
C LEU A 76 0.84 8.38 15.44
N ASP A 77 1.56 7.27 15.51
CA ASP A 77 2.46 6.91 16.61
C ASP A 77 1.79 7.00 18.00
N GLY A 78 0.54 6.54 18.10
CA GLY A 78 -0.25 6.59 19.34
C GLY A 78 -0.84 7.96 19.66
N LYS A 79 -0.59 8.99 18.84
CA LYS A 79 -1.18 10.33 19.00
C LYS A 79 -2.44 10.47 18.15
N LEU A 80 -3.59 10.60 18.81
CA LEU A 80 -4.86 10.87 18.17
C LEU A 80 -4.95 12.32 17.68
N PHE A 81 -5.40 12.50 16.44
CA PHE A 81 -5.65 13.80 15.81
C PHE A 81 -7.13 14.20 15.95
N PRO A 82 -7.48 15.48 15.70
CA PRO A 82 -8.86 15.92 15.67
C PRO A 82 -9.72 15.11 14.68
N THR A 83 -11.03 15.12 14.89
CA THR A 83 -11.98 14.54 13.94
C THR A 83 -11.97 15.33 12.63
N PHE A 84 -11.95 14.61 11.52
CA PHE A 84 -12.06 15.12 10.16
C PHE A 84 -13.40 14.69 9.55
N ASP A 85 -13.72 15.27 8.39
CA ASP A 85 -14.95 14.95 7.66
C ASP A 85 -14.66 14.69 6.18
N ALA A 86 -15.06 13.51 5.71
CA ALA A 86 -14.98 13.08 4.32
C ALA A 86 -16.22 13.46 3.51
N TYR A 87 -17.19 14.17 4.09
CA TYR A 87 -18.35 14.67 3.37
C TYR A 87 -17.98 15.68 2.27
N SER A 88 -18.68 15.59 1.13
CA SER A 88 -18.77 16.67 0.14
C SER A 88 -20.03 16.50 -0.72
N ASP A 89 -20.80 17.58 -0.94
CA ASP A 89 -21.98 17.56 -1.81
C ASP A 89 -21.66 17.10 -3.23
N THR A 90 -20.47 17.45 -3.72
CA THR A 90 -19.97 17.03 -5.04
C THR A 90 -18.89 15.98 -4.85
N PRO A 91 -19.01 14.78 -5.45
CA PRO A 91 -17.97 13.75 -5.36
C PRO A 91 -16.60 14.22 -5.84
N LEU A 92 -15.63 14.21 -4.92
CA LEU A 92 -14.22 14.49 -5.16
C LEU A 92 -13.41 13.21 -4.92
N PHE A 93 -12.49 12.89 -5.83
CA PHE A 93 -11.67 11.68 -5.78
C PHE A 93 -10.20 12.08 -5.68
N ASN A 94 -9.33 11.16 -5.28
CA ASN A 94 -7.91 11.45 -5.07
C ASN A 94 -7.68 12.61 -4.08
N GLN A 95 -8.46 12.63 -3.01
CA GLN A 95 -8.40 13.66 -1.97
C GLN A 95 -7.48 13.20 -0.84
N THR A 96 -6.64 14.11 -0.36
CA THR A 96 -5.89 13.88 0.88
C THR A 96 -6.86 13.90 2.05
N LEU A 97 -7.05 12.74 2.68
CA LEU A 97 -7.81 12.62 3.93
C LEU A 97 -6.94 13.06 5.11
N PHE A 98 -5.70 12.61 5.11
CA PHE A 98 -4.72 12.99 6.12
C PHE A 98 -3.32 13.02 5.52
N ASN A 99 -2.47 13.90 6.01
CA ASN A 99 -1.03 13.79 5.81
C ASN A 99 -0.25 14.23 7.05
N ALA A 100 0.95 13.67 7.17
CA ALA A 100 1.95 14.14 8.10
C ALA A 100 3.25 14.35 7.32
N THR A 101 3.85 15.52 7.47
CA THR A 101 5.10 15.91 6.82
C THR A 101 6.17 16.12 7.87
N SER A 102 7.44 16.06 7.46
CA SER A 102 8.60 16.35 8.32
C SER A 102 8.65 15.46 9.57
N LEU A 103 8.24 14.19 9.43
CA LEU A 103 8.47 13.19 10.46
C LEU A 103 9.97 12.91 10.56
N ASP A 104 10.44 12.62 11.77
CA ASP A 104 11.79 12.09 11.96
C ASP A 104 11.93 10.82 11.15
N TYR A 105 13.08 10.60 10.51
CA TYR A 105 13.26 9.35 9.76
C TYR A 105 13.31 8.17 10.73
N GLY A 106 12.28 7.32 10.67
CA GLY A 106 12.19 6.13 11.49
C GLY A 106 10.91 5.36 11.24
N LEU A 107 10.70 4.32 12.05
CA LEU A 107 9.50 3.51 12.04
C LEU A 107 8.34 4.29 12.66
N HIS A 108 7.24 4.38 11.92
CA HIS A 108 5.99 5.00 12.30
C HIS A 108 4.82 4.05 12.09
N THR A 109 3.73 4.28 12.81
CA THR A 109 2.45 3.58 12.63
C THR A 109 1.34 4.59 12.46
N ILE A 110 0.58 4.49 11.37
CA ILE A 110 -0.62 5.27 11.13
C ILE A 110 -1.87 4.38 11.20
N LYS A 111 -2.94 4.91 11.79
CA LYS A 111 -4.24 4.28 11.92
C LYS A 111 -5.34 5.26 11.54
N LEU A 112 -6.15 4.90 10.55
CA LEU A 112 -7.39 5.57 10.18
C LEU A 112 -8.57 4.90 10.88
N ILE A 113 -9.51 5.67 11.39
CA ILE A 113 -10.65 5.19 12.19
C ILE A 113 -11.93 5.80 11.65
N ASN A 114 -12.92 4.98 11.29
CA ASN A 114 -14.26 5.50 10.98
C ASN A 114 -14.96 5.92 12.28
N SER A 115 -15.25 7.21 12.44
CA SER A 115 -15.83 7.76 13.67
C SER A 115 -17.35 7.91 13.59
N GLY A 116 -17.99 7.39 12.55
CA GLY A 116 -19.43 7.46 12.33
C GLY A 116 -20.02 6.22 11.69
N SER A 117 -21.31 6.30 11.37
CA SER A 117 -22.06 5.25 10.64
C SER A 117 -22.23 5.58 9.16
N THR A 118 -21.37 6.45 8.63
CA THR A 118 -21.29 6.85 7.22
C THR A 118 -20.12 6.15 6.54
N THR A 119 -20.02 6.27 5.22
CA THR A 119 -18.91 5.69 4.47
C THR A 119 -17.59 6.39 4.83
N LEU A 120 -16.53 5.60 4.94
CA LEU A 120 -15.15 6.04 4.87
C LEU A 120 -14.42 5.09 3.93
N ASP A 121 -13.67 5.63 2.97
CA ASP A 121 -12.89 4.85 2.02
C ASP A 121 -11.40 5.16 2.08
N VAL A 122 -10.61 4.21 1.57
CA VAL A 122 -9.19 4.35 1.28
C VAL A 122 -8.99 3.93 -0.16
N ASP A 123 -8.38 4.82 -0.94
CA ASP A 123 -7.96 4.59 -2.32
C ASP A 123 -6.49 4.10 -2.33
N TYR A 124 -5.61 4.88 -1.69
CA TYR A 124 -4.22 4.49 -1.51
C TYR A 124 -3.57 5.26 -0.35
N VAL A 125 -2.41 4.76 0.06
CA VAL A 125 -1.53 5.43 1.03
C VAL A 125 -0.19 5.67 0.35
N ALA A 126 0.36 6.87 0.52
CA ALA A 126 1.69 7.22 0.05
C ALA A 126 2.62 7.54 1.22
N PHE A 127 3.86 7.08 1.19
CA PHE A 127 4.88 7.48 2.15
C PHE A 127 6.19 7.84 1.45
N GLN A 128 7.02 8.65 2.11
CA GLN A 128 8.36 8.99 1.63
C GLN A 128 9.41 8.35 2.52
N GLY A 129 10.23 7.47 1.94
CA GLY A 129 11.39 6.90 2.60
C GLY A 129 12.70 7.58 2.19
N ILE A 130 13.77 7.23 2.90
CA ILE A 130 15.14 7.66 2.63
C ILE A 130 16.02 6.42 2.47
N THR A 131 16.96 6.44 1.53
CA THR A 131 17.93 5.37 1.30
C THR A 131 19.29 5.94 0.88
N GLY A 132 20.33 5.10 0.84
CA GLY A 132 21.67 5.47 0.39
C GLY A 132 22.40 6.47 1.28
N LYS A 133 23.51 7.03 0.80
CA LYS A 133 24.33 8.04 1.49
C LYS A 133 23.92 9.47 1.11
N SER A 134 24.45 10.46 1.82
CA SER A 134 24.30 11.85 1.41
C SER A 134 24.88 12.06 0.01
N GLU A 135 24.21 12.89 -0.79
CA GLU A 135 24.60 13.25 -2.17
C GLU A 135 24.61 12.10 -3.21
N GLU A 136 24.19 10.88 -2.85
CA GLU A 136 23.96 9.82 -3.82
C GLU A 136 22.66 10.07 -4.62
N ALA A 137 22.69 9.75 -5.92
CA ALA A 137 21.49 9.75 -6.74
C ALA A 137 20.64 8.51 -6.46
N LEU A 138 19.31 8.66 -6.51
CA LEU A 138 18.42 7.50 -6.53
C LEU A 138 18.53 6.83 -7.90
N ILE A 139 19.02 5.59 -7.93
CA ILE A 139 19.09 4.79 -9.16
C ILE A 139 17.97 3.74 -9.09
N PRO A 140 16.80 3.99 -9.71
CA PRO A 140 15.76 2.98 -9.80
C PRO A 140 16.22 1.84 -10.70
N ALA A 141 15.96 0.60 -10.27
CA ALA A 141 16.18 -0.60 -11.06
C ALA A 141 14.90 -1.44 -11.06
N THR A 142 14.59 -2.02 -12.22
CA THR A 142 13.47 -2.94 -12.41
C THR A 142 14.06 -4.28 -12.80
N TRP A 143 13.73 -5.32 -12.04
CA TRP A 143 14.08 -6.70 -12.35
C TRP A 143 12.84 -7.45 -12.83
N GLN A 144 12.98 -8.22 -13.91
CA GLN A 144 11.90 -9.04 -14.46
C GLN A 144 11.96 -10.47 -13.95
N ASP A 145 10.81 -11.12 -13.90
CA ASP A 145 10.61 -12.47 -13.38
C ASP A 145 11.43 -13.55 -14.13
N ASN A 146 11.89 -13.26 -15.35
CA ASN A 146 12.72 -14.14 -16.17
C ASN A 146 14.23 -13.86 -16.04
N GLU A 147 14.64 -12.93 -15.17
CA GLU A 147 16.05 -12.66 -14.88
C GLU A 147 16.65 -13.70 -13.91
N PHE A 148 17.96 -13.88 -13.97
CA PHE A 148 18.69 -14.86 -13.15
C PHE A 148 18.67 -14.56 -11.64
N THR A 149 18.24 -13.35 -11.25
CA THR A 149 18.01 -12.96 -9.86
C THR A 149 16.78 -13.64 -9.27
N PHE A 150 15.87 -14.16 -10.12
CA PHE A 150 14.72 -14.97 -9.70
C PHE A 150 15.02 -16.47 -9.81
N SER A 151 14.53 -17.23 -8.85
CA SER A 151 14.57 -18.70 -8.84
C SER A 151 13.24 -19.27 -8.37
N TYR A 152 12.77 -20.35 -9.00
CA TYR A 152 11.42 -20.88 -8.81
C TYR A 152 11.46 -22.34 -8.40
N PHE A 153 10.80 -22.69 -7.29
CA PHE A 153 10.89 -24.02 -6.69
C PHE A 153 9.51 -24.64 -6.39
N PRO A 154 9.34 -25.96 -6.63
CA PRO A 154 10.17 -26.75 -7.53
C PRO A 154 9.98 -26.24 -8.98
N PRO A 155 11.02 -26.26 -9.86
CA PRO A 155 10.90 -25.68 -11.21
C PRO A 155 9.75 -26.26 -12.04
N SER A 156 9.38 -27.53 -11.80
CA SER A 156 8.27 -28.21 -12.47
C SER A 156 6.89 -27.64 -12.16
N SER A 157 6.73 -26.90 -11.06
CA SER A 157 5.45 -26.28 -10.67
C SER A 157 5.24 -24.92 -11.32
N TRP A 158 6.22 -24.39 -12.06
CA TRP A 158 6.18 -23.08 -12.68
C TRP A 158 6.16 -23.18 -14.20
N ARG A 159 5.43 -22.26 -14.84
CA ARG A 159 5.33 -22.16 -16.31
C ARG A 159 5.19 -20.72 -16.75
N GLN A 160 5.42 -20.44 -18.03
CA GLN A 160 5.10 -19.13 -18.59
C GLN A 160 3.59 -18.93 -18.71
N SER A 161 3.14 -17.70 -18.48
CA SER A 161 1.76 -17.27 -18.65
C SER A 161 1.34 -17.47 -20.10
N ALA A 162 0.11 -17.92 -20.31
CA ALA A 162 -0.50 -17.98 -21.65
C ALA A 162 -0.87 -16.59 -22.20
N ARG A 163 -0.81 -15.55 -21.35
CA ARG A 163 -1.09 -14.15 -21.68
C ARG A 163 0.05 -13.25 -21.20
N PRO A 164 1.27 -13.43 -21.71
CA PRO A 164 2.41 -12.66 -21.24
C PRO A 164 2.24 -11.16 -21.53
N GLY A 165 1.59 -10.80 -22.65
CA GLY A 165 1.33 -9.40 -23.03
C GLY A 165 0.41 -8.60 -22.10
N THR A 166 -0.21 -9.23 -21.09
CA THR A 166 -0.96 -8.52 -20.04
C THR A 166 -0.12 -8.24 -18.80
N LEU A 167 1.16 -8.61 -18.80
CA LEU A 167 2.09 -8.48 -17.69
C LEU A 167 3.23 -7.52 -18.06
N SER A 168 3.94 -7.02 -17.04
CA SER A 168 5.11 -6.15 -17.22
C SER A 168 6.15 -6.82 -18.11
N ALA A 169 6.78 -6.02 -18.98
CA ALA A 169 7.77 -6.48 -19.98
C ALA A 169 7.32 -7.64 -20.88
N SER A 170 6.01 -7.96 -20.92
CA SER A 170 5.49 -9.14 -21.59
C SER A 170 6.13 -10.46 -21.12
N THR A 171 6.41 -10.59 -19.82
CA THR A 171 6.94 -11.81 -19.18
C THR A 171 6.04 -12.24 -18.03
N GLY A 172 6.03 -13.53 -17.69
CA GLY A 172 5.20 -13.99 -16.57
C GLY A 172 5.37 -15.45 -16.21
N THR A 173 6.04 -15.71 -15.10
CA THR A 173 6.25 -17.04 -14.53
C THR A 173 5.17 -17.28 -13.48
N ILE A 174 4.26 -18.21 -13.77
CA ILE A 174 3.05 -18.47 -12.97
C ILE A 174 3.03 -19.90 -12.43
N THR A 175 2.34 -20.08 -11.31
CA THR A 175 2.07 -21.38 -10.71
C THR A 175 0.61 -21.46 -10.23
N ASN A 176 0.11 -22.68 -10.11
CA ASN A 176 -1.14 -23.00 -9.42
C ASN A 176 -0.91 -24.05 -8.32
N ASP A 177 0.35 -24.33 -8.00
CA ASP A 177 0.75 -25.18 -6.88
C ASP A 177 0.84 -24.31 -5.62
N PRO A 178 -0.02 -24.51 -4.61
CA PRO A 178 -0.04 -23.69 -3.41
C PRO A 178 1.22 -23.85 -2.54
N LYS A 179 2.09 -24.83 -2.84
CA LYS A 179 3.35 -25.06 -2.12
C LYS A 179 4.58 -24.53 -2.87
N ALA A 180 4.40 -24.02 -4.08
CA ALA A 180 5.50 -23.49 -4.88
C ALA A 180 5.99 -22.15 -4.31
N THR A 181 7.30 -21.91 -4.41
CA THR A 181 7.97 -20.70 -3.89
C THR A 181 8.78 -20.02 -5.00
N ALA A 182 8.87 -18.70 -4.95
CA ALA A 182 9.79 -17.90 -5.75
C ALA A 182 10.81 -17.21 -4.82
N GLU A 183 12.06 -17.20 -5.22
CA GLU A 183 13.17 -16.55 -4.51
C GLU A 183 13.71 -15.42 -5.40
N PHE A 184 13.91 -14.23 -4.83
CA PHE A 184 14.55 -13.10 -5.48
C PHE A 184 15.82 -12.73 -4.72
N LYS A 185 16.97 -12.83 -5.39
CA LYS A 185 18.28 -12.50 -4.81
C LYS A 185 18.67 -11.07 -5.13
N PHE A 186 18.96 -10.30 -4.09
CA PHE A 186 19.40 -8.91 -4.22
C PHE A 186 20.47 -8.60 -3.16
N LYS A 187 21.18 -7.48 -3.37
CA LYS A 187 22.11 -6.92 -2.39
C LYS A 187 21.64 -5.53 -2.01
N GLY A 188 21.27 -5.33 -0.75
CA GLY A 188 20.81 -4.04 -0.24
C GLY A 188 19.97 -4.17 1.02
N ASN A 189 19.44 -3.03 1.46
CA ASN A 189 18.43 -2.99 2.53
C ASN A 189 17.05 -3.15 1.89
N PHE A 190 16.24 -4.04 2.46
CA PHE A 190 14.85 -4.22 2.04
C PHE A 190 13.91 -3.73 3.14
N LEU A 191 12.81 -3.09 2.74
CA LEU A 191 11.68 -2.81 3.62
C LEU A 191 10.65 -3.92 3.38
N LEU A 192 10.61 -4.92 4.26
CA LEU A 192 9.54 -5.91 4.22
C LEU A 192 8.32 -5.28 4.86
N ALA A 193 7.28 -5.03 4.08
CA ALA A 193 5.96 -4.88 4.63
C ALA A 193 5.36 -6.27 4.80
N SER A 194 5.44 -6.83 6.01
CA SER A 194 4.72 -8.05 6.38
C SER A 194 3.46 -7.66 7.15
N THR A 195 2.39 -8.44 6.99
CA THR A 195 1.10 -8.22 7.67
C THR A 195 1.14 -8.52 9.17
N ASP A 196 2.15 -9.27 9.63
CA ASP A 196 2.12 -9.91 10.95
C ASP A 196 3.18 -9.38 11.93
N GLU A 197 4.14 -8.58 11.46
CA GLU A 197 5.11 -7.89 12.31
C GLU A 197 5.44 -6.49 11.77
N ALA A 198 5.89 -5.61 12.67
CA ALA A 198 6.45 -4.30 12.29
C ALA A 198 7.44 -4.48 11.14
N PRO A 199 7.43 -3.61 10.10
CA PRO A 199 8.25 -3.78 8.92
C PRO A 199 9.72 -3.88 9.35
N GLN A 200 10.29 -5.06 9.16
CA GLN A 200 11.66 -5.33 9.52
C GLN A 200 12.56 -4.76 8.42
N VAL A 201 13.53 -3.93 8.81
CA VAL A 201 14.67 -3.65 7.94
C VAL A 201 15.52 -4.91 7.95
N LEU A 202 15.29 -5.79 6.97
CA LEU A 202 16.17 -6.93 6.78
C LEU A 202 17.41 -6.42 6.03
N THR A 203 18.49 -6.19 6.78
CA THR A 203 19.80 -6.04 6.17
C THR A 203 20.29 -7.44 5.79
N VAL A 204 20.19 -7.78 4.51
CA VAL A 204 20.87 -8.97 3.98
C VAL A 204 22.35 -8.61 3.85
N VAL A 205 23.08 -8.78 4.95
CA VAL A 205 24.54 -8.91 4.94
C VAL A 205 24.83 -10.38 4.71
N ASP A 206 25.21 -10.76 3.50
CA ASP A 206 25.77 -12.08 3.28
C ASP A 206 27.30 -12.04 3.47
N SER A 207 27.81 -13.12 4.04
CA SER A 207 29.24 -13.43 4.24
C SER A 207 29.98 -13.65 2.93
#